data_AF-A0A2P8CFD6-F1
#
_entry.id   AF-A0A2P8CFD6-F1
#
_cell.length_a   1.000
_cell.length_b   1.000
_cell.length_c   1.000
_cell.angle_alpha   90.00
_cell.angle_beta   90.00
_cell.angle_gamma   90.00
#
_symmetry.space_group_name_H-M   'P 1'
#
loop_
_entity.id
_entity.type
_entity.pdbx_description
1 polymer ?
#
loop_
_entity_poly.entity_id
_entity_poly.type
_entity_poly.pdbx_seq_one_letter_code
_entity_poly.pdbx_strand_id
1 'polypeptide(L)' 'MKRKTINNIQFYLGIVLALTGAAMMFFDLLPTGARITIGIVGLALIATSRRKLDLM' A
#
# COMPACT_ATOMS: atom_id res chain seq x y z
N MET A 1 20.30 0.55 11.55
CA MET A 1 19.66 1.79 11.02
C MET A 1 18.92 1.61 9.69
N LYS A 2 19.50 1.04 8.62
CA LYS A 2 18.88 0.99 7.28
C LYS A 2 17.52 0.25 7.17
N ARG A 3 17.28 -0.80 7.97
CA ARG A 3 16.04 -1.62 7.90
C ARG A 3 14.78 -0.87 8.38
N LYS A 4 14.90 -0.01 9.40
CA LYS A 4 13.78 0.81 9.89
C LYS A 4 13.31 1.82 8.83
N THR A 5 14.25 2.44 8.11
CA THR A 5 13.95 3.38 7.02
C THR A 5 13.20 2.71 5.88
N ILE A 6 13.61 1.51 5.47
CA ILE A 6 12.94 0.76 4.39
C ILE A 6 11.50 0.38 4.79
N ASN A 7 11.28 -0.06 6.03
CA ASN A 7 9.94 -0.39 6.52
C ASN A 7 9.02 0.85 6.56
N ASN A 8 9.54 2.00 7.01
CA ASN A 8 8.77 3.25 6.98
C ASN A 8 8.41 3.66 5.55
N ILE A 9 9.34 3.55 4.60
CA ILE A 9 9.07 3.85 3.18
C ILE A 9 8.00 2.90 2.63
N GLN A 10 8.07 1.59 2.93
CA GLN A 10 7.03 0.63 2.52
C GLN A 10 5.66 0.97 3.09
N PHE A 11 5.59 1.41 4.35
CA PHE A 11 4.34 1.82 4.97
C PHE A 11 3.71 3.03 4.26
N TYR A 12 4.51 4.08 4.02
CA TYR A 12 4.03 5.28 3.31
C TYR A 12 3.62 4.96 1.86
N LEU A 13 4.40 4.14 1.14
CA LEU A 13 4.04 3.68 -0.20
C LEU A 13 2.73 2.90 -0.19
N GLY A 14 2.54 2.01 0.79
CA GLY A 14 1.31 1.24 0.95
C GLY A 14 0.08 2.14 1.16
N ILE A 15 0.21 3.20 1.98
CA ILE A 15 -0.86 4.20 2.17
C ILE A 15 -1.19 4.90 0.86
N VAL A 16 -0.18 5.38 0.12
CA VAL A 16 -0.39 6.08 -1.15
C VAL A 16 -1.07 5.17 -2.16
N LEU A 17 -0.64 3.90 -2.28
CA LEU A 17 -1.26 2.91 -3.16
C LEU A 17 -2.71 2.62 -2.78
N ALA A 18 -3.00 2.42 -1.50
CA ALA A 18 -4.36 2.13 -1.03
C ALA A 18 -5.31 3.31 -1.32
N LEU A 19 -4.86 4.54 -1.04
CA LEU A 19 -5.62 5.75 -1.33
C LEU A 19 -5.80 5.97 -2.83
N THR A 20 -4.76 5.72 -3.63
CA THR A 20 -4.85 5.83 -5.10
C THR A 20 -5.82 4.80 -5.67
N GLY A 21 -5.74 3.55 -5.23
CA GLY A 21 -6.67 2.50 -5.65
C GLY A 21 -8.13 2.83 -5.29
N ALA A 22 -8.35 3.36 -4.09
CA ALA A 22 -9.66 3.83 -3.65
C ALA A 22 -10.14 5.04 -4.47
N ALA A 23 -9.28 6.03 -4.71
CA ALA A 23 -9.61 7.19 -5.53
C ALA A 23 -9.93 6.80 -6.99
N MET A 24 -9.20 5.85 -7.54
CA MET A 24 -9.44 5.32 -8.88
C MET A 24 -10.79 4.61 -9.01
N MET A 25 -11.45 4.18 -7.93
CA MET A 25 -12.84 3.66 -8.03
C MET A 25 -13.81 4.71 -8.59
N PHE A 26 -13.52 5.99 -8.39
CA PHE A 26 -14.33 7.11 -8.89
C PHE A 26 -13.98 7.53 -10.32
N PHE A 27 -12.86 7.03 -10.88
CA PHE A 27 -12.38 7.39 -12.20
C PHE A 27 -12.25 6.15 -13.08
N ASP A 28 -12.87 6.16 -14.27
CA ASP A 28 -12.87 5.01 -15.18
C ASP A 28 -11.57 4.88 -16.02
N LEU A 29 -10.42 5.23 -15.43
CA LEU A 29 -9.12 5.24 -16.09
C LEU A 29 -8.54 3.84 -16.35
N LEU A 30 -8.94 2.84 -15.56
CA LEU A 30 -8.41 1.48 -15.60
C LEU A 30 -9.55 0.47 -15.45
N PRO A 31 -9.40 -0.79 -15.89
CA PRO A 31 -10.38 -1.84 -15.60
C PRO A 31 -10.60 -2.01 -14.09
N THR A 32 -11.81 -2.34 -13.66
CA THR A 32 -12.17 -2.47 -12.23
C THR A 32 -11.24 -3.41 -11.48
N GLY A 33 -10.82 -4.52 -12.10
CA GLY A 33 -9.88 -5.47 -11.49
C GLY A 33 -8.50 -4.87 -11.20
N ALA A 34 -7.99 -3.99 -12.06
CA ALA A 34 -6.72 -3.31 -11.84
C ALA A 34 -6.80 -2.33 -10.66
N ARG A 35 -7.91 -1.57 -10.56
CA ARG A 35 -8.17 -0.62 -9.46
C ARG A 35 -8.23 -1.33 -8.10
N ILE A 36 -8.97 -2.43 -8.05
CA ILE A 36 -9.05 -3.29 -6.86
C ILE A 36 -7.67 -3.81 -6.47
N THR A 37 -6.90 -4.30 -7.44
CA THR A 37 -5.55 -4.85 -7.20
C THR A 37 -4.61 -3.80 -6.60
N ILE A 38 -4.61 -2.58 -7.13
CA ILE A 38 -3.81 -1.45 -6.61
C ILE A 38 -4.17 -1.19 -5.13
N GLY A 39 -5.46 -1.15 -4.80
CA GLY A 39 -5.93 -0.97 -3.43
C GLY A 39 -5.47 -2.10 -2.49
N ILE A 40 -5.65 -3.35 -2.90
CA ILE A 40 -5.26 -4.54 -2.11
C ILE A 40 -3.74 -4.58 -1.90
N VAL A 41 -2.94 -4.31 -2.93
CA VAL A 41 -1.48 -4.27 -2.82
C VAL A 41 -1.04 -3.19 -1.84
N GLY A 42 -1.67 -2.01 -1.86
CA GLY A 42 -1.44 -0.96 -0.87
C GLY A 42 -1.69 -1.43 0.56
N LEU A 43 -2.85 -2.06 0.81
CA LEU A 43 -3.18 -2.63 2.13
C LEU A 43 -2.20 -3.73 2.57
N ALA A 44 -1.78 -4.60 1.65
CA ALA A 44 -0.81 -5.65 1.93
C ALA A 44 0.57 -5.08 2.33
N LEU A 45 1.02 -4.02 1.67
CA LEU A 45 2.26 -3.31 2.02
C LEU A 45 2.18 -2.71 3.43
N ILE A 46 1.06 -2.07 3.78
CA ILE A 46 0.83 -1.53 5.13
C ILE A 46 0.87 -2.64 6.18
N ALA A 47 0.17 -3.75 5.93
CA ALA A 47 0.09 -4.86 6.86
C ALA A 47 1.45 -5.53 7.08
N THR A 48 2.21 -5.75 6.01
CA THR A 48 3.54 -6.38 6.08
C THR A 48 4.59 -5.45 6.69
N SER A 49 4.51 -4.13 6.48
CA SER A 49 5.41 -3.18 7.12
C SER A 49 5.15 -3.05 8.62
N ARG A 50 3.89 -3.09 9.09
CA ARG A 50 3.56 -3.13 10.52
C ARG A 50 4.05 -4.41 11.18
N ARG A 51 3.78 -5.56 10.58
CA ARG A 51 4.18 -6.86 11.14
C ARG A 51 5.69 -6.97 11.34
N LYS A 52 6.48 -6.34 10.47
CA LYS A 52 7.96 -6.27 10.63
C LYS A 52 8.41 -5.31 11.73
N LEU A 53 7.61 -4.30 12.10
CA LEU A 53 7.90 -3.39 13.20
C LEU A 53 7.59 -4.03 14.56
N ASP A 54 6.54 -4.85 14.66
CA ASP A 54 6.21 -5.61 15.88
C ASP A 54 7.22 -6.73 16.20
N LEU A 55 7.93 -7.24 15.18
CA LEU A 55 8.90 -8.33 15.31
C LEU A 55 10.34 -7.85 15.63
N MET A 56 10.56 -6.55 15.87
CA MET A 56 11.87 -5.94 16.16
C MET A 56 11.92 -5.35 17.55
#